data_AF-K1TD80-F1
#
_entry.id   AF-K1TD80-F1
#
_cell.length_a   1.000
_cell.length_b   1.000
_cell.length_c   1.000
_cell.angle_alpha   90.00
_cell.angle_beta   90.00
_cell.angle_gamma   90.00
#
_symmetry.space_group_name_H-M   'P 1'
#
loop_
_entity.id
_entity.type
_entity.pdbx_description
1 polymer ?
#
loop_
_entity_poly.entity_id
_entity_poly.type
_entity_poly.pdbx_seq_one_letter_code
_entity_poly.pdbx_strand_id
1 'polypeptide(L)'
;WKRTKPSYEEEYKADAPMNVRSQYGHGYTFPCLFHVGENGWALISETGVDSKYCGSHLSDATADGLYTLAFPMPEENNGNGTASPGLALPGSTPWRTITVGENLKPIVETTIPWDVVEPLYPTEHTYKMGRGTWSWILWQDGSINFDDQKKYVDLAAAMGYEYVLIDNWWDTNIGRERMKDFIDYA
;
A
#
# COMPACT_ATOMS: atom_id res chain seq x y z
N TRP A 1 -0.03 -8.59 17.14
CA TRP A 1 0.79 -9.80 16.90
C TRP A 1 2.05 -9.37 16.15
N LYS A 2 3.24 -9.89 16.53
CA LYS A 2 4.60 -9.57 16.02
C LYS A 2 5.04 -8.09 15.87
N ARG A 3 4.25 -7.13 16.39
CA ARG A 3 4.59 -5.68 16.44
C ARG A 3 4.87 -5.08 15.05
N THR A 4 4.11 -5.48 14.05
CA THR A 4 4.27 -5.04 12.66
C THR A 4 3.39 -3.85 12.26
N LYS A 5 2.47 -3.40 13.13
CA LYS A 5 1.68 -2.18 12.90
C LYS A 5 2.54 -0.92 13.15
N PRO A 6 2.27 0.21 12.44
CA PRO A 6 1.21 0.40 11.43
C PRO A 6 1.49 -0.35 10.11
N SER A 7 0.46 -1.00 9.54
CA SER A 7 0.57 -1.79 8.29
C SER A 7 -0.48 -1.45 7.23
N TYR A 8 -1.23 -0.35 7.42
CA TYR A 8 -2.30 0.09 6.50
C TYR A 8 -3.44 -0.94 6.32
N GLU A 9 -3.66 -1.80 7.32
CA GLU A 9 -4.70 -2.84 7.34
C GLU A 9 -5.76 -2.51 8.40
N GLU A 10 -6.46 -1.39 8.20
CA GLU A 10 -7.53 -0.93 9.09
C GLU A 10 -8.87 -0.89 8.35
N GLU A 11 -9.97 -0.95 9.09
CA GLU A 11 -11.32 -0.94 8.53
C GLU A 11 -11.79 0.49 8.21
N TYR A 12 -12.57 0.63 7.14
CA TYR A 12 -13.28 1.87 6.83
C TYR A 12 -14.62 1.97 7.58
N LYS A 13 -15.06 3.20 7.85
CA LYS A 13 -16.42 3.50 8.29
C LYS A 13 -17.08 4.39 7.24
N ALA A 14 -18.05 3.84 6.51
CA ALA A 14 -18.81 4.58 5.52
C ALA A 14 -19.70 5.63 6.18
N ASP A 15 -19.81 6.82 5.56
CA ASP A 15 -20.65 7.94 6.00
C ASP A 15 -20.46 8.32 7.49
N ALA A 16 -19.22 8.16 7.99
CA ALA A 16 -18.89 8.54 9.34
C ALA A 16 -18.97 10.08 9.52
N PRO A 17 -19.62 10.58 10.59
CA PRO A 17 -19.58 12.00 10.91
C PRO A 17 -18.15 12.48 11.20
N MET A 18 -17.80 13.68 10.73
CA MET A 18 -16.45 14.25 10.90
C MET A 18 -16.03 14.44 12.37
N ASN A 19 -16.99 14.60 13.29
CA ASN A 19 -16.74 14.78 14.72
C ASN A 19 -16.46 13.46 15.48
N VAL A 20 -16.36 12.34 14.77
CA VAL A 20 -15.99 11.05 15.35
C VAL A 20 -14.47 10.94 15.36
N ARG A 21 -13.91 10.72 16.56
CA ARG A 21 -12.48 10.43 16.73
C ARG A 21 -12.12 9.11 16.04
N SER A 22 -10.94 9.05 15.43
CA SER A 22 -10.41 7.84 14.83
C SER A 22 -10.23 6.74 15.88
N GLN A 23 -10.31 5.49 15.44
CA GLN A 23 -10.36 4.31 16.31
C GLN A 23 -9.20 4.24 17.31
N TYR A 24 -8.01 4.69 16.90
CA TYR A 24 -6.79 4.64 17.70
C TYR A 24 -6.35 6.03 18.19
N GLY A 25 -7.08 7.09 17.86
CA GLY A 25 -6.72 8.46 18.24
C GLY A 25 -5.46 8.98 17.56
N HIS A 26 -5.14 8.46 16.38
CA HIS A 26 -3.98 8.77 15.55
C HIS A 26 -4.41 9.18 14.12
N GLY A 27 -5.63 9.70 13.96
CA GLY A 27 -6.13 10.14 12.66
C GLY A 27 -6.35 9.00 11.65
N TYR A 28 -6.10 9.29 10.36
CA TYR A 28 -6.50 8.49 9.20
C TYR A 28 -5.39 8.46 8.13
N THR A 29 -4.99 7.27 7.71
CA THR A 29 -4.04 7.06 6.61
C THR A 29 -4.67 7.40 5.25
N PHE A 30 -3.87 7.94 4.32
CA PHE A 30 -4.33 8.19 2.96
C PHE A 30 -4.62 6.89 2.17
N PRO A 31 -5.51 6.94 1.15
CA PRO A 31 -6.33 8.10 0.77
C PRO A 31 -7.60 8.23 1.64
N CYS A 32 -8.12 9.45 1.77
CA CYS A 32 -9.31 9.76 2.57
C CYS A 32 -10.43 10.36 1.71
N LEU A 33 -11.59 9.71 1.67
CA LEU A 33 -12.75 10.12 0.87
C LEU A 33 -13.77 10.87 1.72
N PHE A 34 -14.26 12.00 1.20
CA PHE A 34 -15.26 12.85 1.83
C PHE A 34 -16.46 13.02 0.90
N HIS A 35 -17.66 12.81 1.44
CA HIS A 35 -18.92 13.15 0.80
C HIS A 35 -19.33 14.58 1.24
N VAL A 36 -19.43 15.51 0.29
CA VAL A 36 -19.61 16.94 0.54
C VAL A 36 -21.10 17.31 0.47
N GLY A 37 -21.92 16.66 1.31
CA GLY A 37 -23.38 16.77 1.25
C GLY A 37 -23.89 16.54 -0.17
N GLU A 38 -24.77 17.41 -0.66
CA GLU A 38 -25.30 17.33 -2.02
C GLU A 38 -24.35 17.88 -3.11
N ASN A 39 -23.13 18.31 -2.76
CA ASN A 39 -22.19 18.97 -3.67
C ASN A 39 -21.12 18.03 -4.26
N GLY A 40 -21.25 16.72 -4.04
CA GLY A 40 -20.35 15.71 -4.61
C GLY A 40 -19.28 15.20 -3.64
N TRP A 41 -18.07 14.98 -4.14
CA TRP A 41 -17.03 14.19 -3.46
C TRP A 41 -15.67 14.86 -3.51
N ALA A 42 -14.86 14.63 -2.47
CA ALA A 42 -13.45 15.00 -2.42
C ALA A 42 -12.59 13.82 -1.91
N LEU A 43 -11.53 13.47 -2.64
CA LEU A 43 -10.54 12.47 -2.24
C LEU A 43 -9.20 13.17 -1.97
N ILE A 44 -8.73 13.08 -0.72
CA ILE A 44 -7.47 13.65 -0.28
C ILE A 44 -6.41 12.55 -0.23
N SER A 45 -5.24 12.82 -0.80
CA SER A 45 -4.08 11.95 -0.72
C SER A 45 -2.78 12.76 -0.83
N GLU A 46 -1.65 12.05 -0.95
CA GLU A 46 -0.38 12.61 -1.37
C GLU A 46 0.26 11.77 -2.48
N THR A 47 1.20 12.36 -3.21
CA THR A 47 2.07 11.63 -4.15
C THR A 47 3.46 12.26 -4.21
N GLY A 48 4.42 11.54 -4.77
CA GLY A 48 5.81 11.99 -4.87
C GLY A 48 6.59 11.89 -3.55
N VAL A 49 6.16 11.00 -2.64
CA VAL A 49 6.93 10.65 -1.45
C VAL A 49 8.08 9.74 -1.89
N ASP A 50 9.32 10.24 -1.82
CA ASP A 50 10.54 9.48 -2.03
C ASP A 50 11.43 9.53 -0.77
N SER A 51 12.69 9.09 -0.88
CA SER A 51 13.62 9.07 0.25
C SER A 51 13.90 10.42 0.91
N LYS A 52 13.47 11.55 0.32
CA LYS A 52 13.72 12.91 0.83
C LYS A 52 12.66 13.38 1.83
N TYR A 53 11.56 12.65 2.00
CA TYR A 53 10.47 13.05 2.89
C TYR A 53 9.78 11.84 3.53
N CYS A 54 9.05 12.05 4.63
CA CYS A 54 8.26 11.00 5.26
C CYS A 54 6.87 10.88 4.60
N GLY A 55 6.28 9.69 4.67
CA GLY A 55 4.84 9.52 4.43
C GLY A 55 4.04 10.26 5.51
N SER A 56 2.93 10.86 5.11
CA SER A 56 2.04 11.64 5.97
C SER A 56 0.67 10.98 6.07
N HIS A 57 -0.14 11.47 6.99
CA HIS A 57 -1.54 11.06 7.15
C HIS A 57 -2.38 12.26 7.60
N LEU A 58 -3.71 12.11 7.68
CA LEU A 58 -4.57 13.13 8.28
C LEU A 58 -4.67 12.90 9.79
N SER A 59 -4.64 13.98 10.57
CA SER A 59 -4.91 13.95 12.01
C SER A 59 -6.36 13.52 12.31
N ASP A 60 -6.69 13.35 13.59
CA ASP A 60 -8.09 13.49 14.03
C ASP A 60 -8.61 14.89 13.63
N ALA A 61 -9.91 14.99 13.31
CA ALA A 61 -10.53 16.27 13.05
C ALA A 61 -10.65 17.09 14.34
N THR A 62 -10.49 18.40 14.22
CA THR A 62 -10.89 19.33 15.27
C THR A 62 -12.42 19.40 15.40
N ALA A 63 -12.92 20.07 16.45
CA ALA A 63 -14.37 20.21 16.68
C ALA A 63 -15.11 20.95 15.55
N ASP A 64 -14.41 21.79 14.79
CA ASP A 64 -14.89 22.50 13.60
C ASP A 64 -14.67 21.72 12.28
N GLY A 65 -14.17 20.48 12.35
CA GLY A 65 -14.01 19.60 11.19
C GLY A 65 -12.72 19.80 10.40
N LEU A 66 -11.71 20.47 10.96
CA LEU A 66 -10.42 20.64 10.30
C LEU A 66 -9.53 19.42 10.51
N TYR A 67 -9.04 18.86 9.40
CA TYR A 67 -7.97 17.86 9.39
C TYR A 67 -6.63 18.55 9.10
N THR A 68 -5.59 18.16 9.82
CA THR A 68 -4.21 18.64 9.57
C THR A 68 -3.35 17.50 9.05
N LEU A 69 -2.38 17.82 8.21
CA LEU A 69 -1.35 16.87 7.81
C LEU A 69 -0.47 16.51 9.02
N ALA A 70 -0.37 15.22 9.34
CA ALA A 70 0.46 14.68 10.41
C ALA A 70 1.60 13.82 9.85
N PHE A 71 2.78 13.97 10.45
CA PHE A 71 3.94 13.11 10.20
C PHE A 71 3.83 11.78 10.95
N PRO A 72 4.68 10.77 10.66
CA PRO A 72 4.67 9.50 11.38
C PRO A 72 4.82 9.67 12.89
N MET A 73 4.34 8.69 13.65
CA MET A 73 4.46 8.71 15.10
C MET A 73 5.89 8.34 15.54
N PRO A 74 6.45 8.95 16.60
CA PRO A 74 7.79 8.60 17.09
C PRO A 74 7.98 7.13 17.49
N GLU A 75 6.91 6.42 17.84
CA GLU A 75 6.93 5.01 18.25
C GLU A 75 7.02 4.04 17.06
N GLU A 76 6.77 4.51 15.84
CA GLU A 76 6.93 3.71 14.62
C GLU A 76 8.38 3.24 14.45
N ASN A 77 8.57 2.21 13.62
CA ASN A 77 9.88 1.57 13.43
C ASN A 77 10.53 1.16 14.78
N ASN A 78 9.72 0.79 15.77
CA ASN A 78 10.15 0.46 17.13
C ASN A 78 10.96 1.59 17.81
N GLY A 79 10.62 2.85 17.53
CA GLY A 79 11.28 4.04 18.08
C GLY A 79 12.61 4.41 17.43
N ASN A 80 12.92 3.85 16.26
CA ASN A 80 14.20 4.08 15.59
C ASN A 80 14.07 5.13 14.46
N GLY A 81 14.88 6.19 14.54
CA GLY A 81 14.83 7.33 13.63
C GLY A 81 14.01 8.49 14.19
N THR A 82 14.06 9.65 13.53
CA THR A 82 13.24 10.82 13.88
C THR A 82 12.02 10.89 12.98
N ALA A 83 10.86 11.22 13.55
CA ALA A 83 9.60 11.36 12.80
C ALA A 83 9.61 12.55 11.81
N SER A 84 10.36 13.61 12.13
CA SER A 84 10.45 14.80 11.28
C SER A 84 11.38 14.56 10.08
N PRO A 85 10.96 14.95 8.86
CA PRO A 85 11.80 14.82 7.68
C PRO A 85 12.93 15.86 7.68
N GLY A 86 14.12 15.43 7.27
CA GLY A 86 15.24 16.31 6.96
C GLY A 86 15.31 16.55 5.45
N LEU A 87 15.36 17.82 5.03
CA LEU A 87 15.33 18.20 3.62
C LEU A 87 16.50 19.12 3.27
N ALA A 88 17.28 18.75 2.25
CA ALA A 88 18.34 19.60 1.72
C ALA A 88 17.76 20.81 0.95
N LEU A 89 18.48 21.94 0.94
CA LEU A 89 18.05 23.15 0.25
C LEU A 89 18.82 23.35 -1.08
N PRO A 90 18.14 23.77 -2.18
CA PRO A 90 16.68 23.93 -2.28
C PRO A 90 15.96 22.57 -2.31
N GLY A 91 14.82 22.47 -1.62
CA GLY A 91 14.02 21.26 -1.53
C GLY A 91 12.53 21.55 -1.52
N SER A 92 11.72 20.53 -1.81
CA SER A 92 10.27 20.58 -1.84
C SER A 92 9.64 19.47 -1.01
N THR A 93 8.41 19.67 -0.57
CA THR A 93 7.58 18.59 -0.01
C THR A 93 7.00 17.75 -1.14
N PRO A 94 6.48 16.54 -0.85
CA PRO A 94 5.60 15.81 -1.75
C PRO A 94 4.33 16.61 -2.06
N TRP A 95 3.65 16.24 -3.15
CA TRP A 95 2.40 16.89 -3.56
C TRP A 95 1.26 16.48 -2.63
N ARG A 96 0.39 17.44 -2.28
CA ARG A 96 -0.90 17.19 -1.63
C ARG A 96 -1.96 17.19 -2.70
N THR A 97 -2.71 16.10 -2.83
CA THR A 97 -3.69 15.93 -3.90
C THR A 97 -5.10 16.04 -3.35
N ILE A 98 -5.96 16.73 -4.10
CA ILE A 98 -7.40 16.80 -3.83
C ILE A 98 -8.09 16.53 -5.16
N THR A 99 -8.69 15.35 -5.30
CA THR A 99 -9.57 15.06 -6.44
C THR A 99 -10.98 15.45 -6.04
N VAL A 100 -11.60 16.38 -6.78
CA VAL A 100 -12.95 16.88 -6.51
C VAL A 100 -13.84 16.58 -7.71
N GLY A 101 -15.08 16.16 -7.45
CA GLY A 101 -16.05 15.94 -8.51
C GLY A 101 -17.49 16.00 -8.00
N GLU A 102 -18.41 16.42 -8.86
CA GLU A 102 -19.86 16.44 -8.56
C GLU A 102 -20.45 15.03 -8.41
N ASN A 103 -19.74 14.01 -8.90
CA ASN A 103 -20.09 12.60 -8.78
C ASN A 103 -18.81 11.75 -8.58
N LEU A 104 -18.96 10.43 -8.48
CA LEU A 104 -17.84 9.52 -8.20
C LEU A 104 -16.90 9.29 -9.41
N LYS A 105 -17.27 9.68 -10.64
CA LYS A 105 -16.47 9.39 -11.83
C LYS A 105 -15.05 9.98 -11.73
N PRO A 106 -14.84 11.27 -11.40
CA PRO A 106 -13.49 11.81 -11.26
C PRO A 106 -12.70 11.16 -10.13
N ILE A 107 -13.38 10.72 -9.06
CA ILE A 107 -12.73 10.02 -7.93
C ILE A 107 -12.14 8.69 -8.39
N VAL A 108 -12.89 7.92 -9.19
CA VAL A 108 -12.48 6.62 -9.71
C VAL A 108 -11.44 6.75 -10.84
N GLU A 109 -11.59 7.77 -11.68
CA GLU A 109 -10.77 7.93 -12.90
C GLU A 109 -9.56 8.87 -12.74
N THR A 110 -9.33 9.42 -11.54
CA THR A 110 -8.23 10.37 -11.32
C THR A 110 -6.87 9.77 -11.59
N THR A 111 -6.03 10.52 -12.30
CA THR A 111 -4.63 10.21 -12.57
C THR A 111 -3.66 11.07 -11.77
N ILE A 112 -4.17 11.90 -10.85
CA ILE A 112 -3.37 12.87 -10.09
C ILE A 112 -2.17 12.26 -9.31
N PRO A 113 -2.16 10.98 -8.87
CA PRO A 113 -0.95 10.41 -8.28
C PRO A 113 0.23 10.37 -9.25
N TRP A 114 -0.01 10.35 -10.55
CA TRP A 114 1.02 10.24 -11.60
C TRP A 114 1.24 11.54 -12.36
N ASP A 115 0.23 12.42 -12.48
CA ASP A 115 0.30 13.63 -13.31
C ASP A 115 1.38 14.65 -12.89
N VAL A 116 1.88 14.55 -11.65
CA VAL A 116 2.79 15.54 -11.03
C VAL A 116 4.11 14.92 -10.55
N VAL A 117 4.42 13.70 -10.98
CA VAL A 117 5.65 12.99 -10.63
C VAL A 117 6.35 12.48 -11.89
N GLU A 118 7.66 12.31 -11.79
CA GLU A 118 8.49 11.82 -12.89
C GLU A 118 9.22 10.54 -12.48
N PRO A 119 9.54 9.64 -13.42
CA PRO A 119 10.39 8.48 -13.14
C PRO A 119 11.74 8.90 -12.54
N LEU A 120 12.16 8.21 -11.47
CA LEU A 120 13.43 8.51 -10.79
C LEU A 120 14.66 7.89 -11.46
N TYR A 121 14.45 6.84 -12.27
CA TYR A 121 15.50 6.15 -13.01
C TYR A 121 14.91 5.40 -14.21
N PRO A 122 15.68 5.21 -15.30
CA PRO A 122 15.31 4.32 -16.39
C PRO A 122 15.56 2.85 -16.01
N THR A 123 14.96 1.93 -16.75
CA THR A 123 15.24 0.49 -16.68
C THR A 123 15.58 -0.05 -18.06
N GLU A 124 16.52 -0.99 -18.15
CA GLU A 124 16.83 -1.76 -19.36
C GLU A 124 15.89 -2.95 -19.56
N HIS A 125 15.13 -3.32 -18.51
CA HIS A 125 14.29 -4.50 -18.51
C HIS A 125 12.90 -4.19 -19.08
N THR A 126 12.38 -5.11 -19.90
CA THR A 126 10.95 -5.14 -20.21
C THR A 126 10.25 -6.06 -19.21
N TYR A 127 9.50 -5.48 -18.28
CA TYR A 127 8.73 -6.25 -17.31
C TYR A 127 7.45 -6.78 -17.94
N LYS A 128 7.25 -8.10 -17.89
CA LYS A 128 5.98 -8.73 -18.27
C LYS A 128 5.04 -8.66 -17.06
N MET A 129 3.84 -8.14 -17.29
CA MET A 129 2.75 -8.17 -16.30
C MET A 129 1.87 -9.40 -16.58
N GLY A 130 1.12 -9.87 -15.59
CA GLY A 130 0.29 -11.06 -15.75
C GLY A 130 -0.48 -11.43 -14.50
N ARG A 131 -0.98 -12.66 -14.46
CA ARG A 131 -1.64 -13.25 -13.29
C ARG A 131 -0.74 -14.28 -12.62
N GLY A 132 -0.92 -14.47 -11.32
CA GLY A 132 -0.21 -15.48 -10.54
C GLY A 132 -1.15 -16.35 -9.72
N THR A 133 -0.82 -17.64 -9.58
CA THR A 133 -1.47 -18.50 -8.58
C THR A 133 -0.74 -18.38 -7.25
N TRP A 134 -1.47 -18.43 -6.13
CA TRP A 134 -0.92 -18.21 -4.80
C TRP A 134 -1.47 -19.24 -3.82
N SER A 135 -0.60 -20.06 -3.22
CA SER A 135 -1.04 -21.18 -2.37
C SER A 135 -1.45 -20.73 -0.97
N TRP A 136 -0.68 -19.82 -0.38
CA TRP A 136 -0.80 -19.47 1.03
C TRP A 136 -2.16 -18.84 1.36
N ILE A 137 -2.74 -18.06 0.45
CA ILE A 137 -4.04 -17.39 0.70
C ILE A 137 -5.16 -18.35 1.09
N LEU A 138 -5.18 -19.59 0.56
CA LEU A 138 -6.21 -20.59 0.90
C LEU A 138 -5.65 -21.78 1.67
N TRP A 139 -4.48 -22.29 1.29
CA TRP A 139 -3.89 -23.49 1.88
C TRP A 139 -2.93 -23.17 3.04
N GLN A 140 -2.71 -21.86 3.29
CA GLN A 140 -2.00 -21.34 4.45
C GLN A 140 -0.57 -21.89 4.55
N ASP A 141 0.01 -21.80 5.75
CA ASP A 141 1.35 -22.23 6.09
C ASP A 141 1.68 -23.67 5.67
N GLY A 142 0.69 -24.57 5.71
CA GLY A 142 0.85 -25.98 5.31
C GLY A 142 1.24 -26.14 3.84
N SER A 143 0.89 -25.17 2.99
CA SER A 143 1.20 -25.20 1.56
C SER A 143 2.65 -24.90 1.21
N ILE A 144 3.46 -24.45 2.17
CA ILE A 144 4.86 -24.07 1.94
C ILE A 144 5.75 -25.31 1.99
N ASN A 145 5.56 -26.17 0.99
CA ASN A 145 6.35 -27.35 0.72
C ASN A 145 6.43 -27.58 -0.79
N PHE A 146 7.47 -28.30 -1.22
CA PHE A 146 7.79 -28.43 -2.64
C PHE A 146 6.65 -29.03 -3.47
N ASP A 147 5.95 -30.05 -2.96
CA ASP A 147 4.93 -30.77 -3.72
C ASP A 147 3.68 -29.93 -3.92
N ASP A 148 3.26 -29.18 -2.91
CA ASP A 148 2.12 -28.27 -3.05
C ASP A 148 2.43 -27.08 -3.95
N GLN A 149 3.66 -26.55 -3.92
CA GLN A 149 4.07 -25.51 -4.86
C GLN A 149 4.02 -26.02 -6.31
N LYS A 150 4.44 -27.28 -6.57
CA LYS A 150 4.31 -27.87 -7.90
C LYS A 150 2.86 -28.00 -8.37
N LYS A 151 1.93 -28.34 -7.47
CA LYS A 151 0.49 -28.33 -7.82
C LYS A 151 0.01 -26.94 -8.24
N TYR A 152 0.55 -25.89 -7.63
CA TYR A 152 0.23 -24.51 -8.00
C TYR A 152 0.88 -24.08 -9.32
N VAL A 153 2.06 -24.60 -9.66
CA VAL A 153 2.63 -24.48 -11.02
C VAL A 153 1.71 -25.15 -12.04
N ASP A 154 1.28 -26.38 -11.78
CA ASP A 154 0.38 -27.11 -12.70
C ASP A 154 -0.96 -26.37 -12.87
N LEU A 155 -1.49 -25.80 -11.78
CA LEU A 155 -2.68 -24.95 -11.83
C LEU A 155 -2.44 -23.69 -12.67
N ALA A 156 -1.32 -22.99 -12.47
CA ALA A 156 -0.99 -21.80 -13.25
C ALA A 156 -0.90 -22.14 -14.74
N ALA A 157 -0.22 -23.24 -15.10
CA ALA A 157 -0.14 -23.73 -16.47
C ALA A 157 -1.52 -24.06 -17.05
N ALA A 158 -2.39 -24.75 -16.29
CA ALA A 158 -3.74 -25.10 -16.71
C ALA A 158 -4.65 -23.86 -16.91
N MET A 159 -4.44 -22.81 -16.11
CA MET A 159 -5.17 -21.54 -16.21
C MET A 159 -4.58 -20.58 -17.27
N GLY A 160 -3.40 -20.89 -17.81
CA GLY A 160 -2.62 -19.96 -18.63
C GLY A 160 -2.21 -18.70 -17.86
N TYR A 161 -1.77 -18.86 -16.61
CA TYR A 161 -1.24 -17.78 -15.77
C TYR A 161 0.28 -17.71 -15.94
N GLU A 162 0.84 -16.51 -15.88
CA GLU A 162 2.25 -16.25 -16.13
C GLU A 162 3.16 -16.57 -14.93
N TYR A 163 2.60 -16.58 -13.71
CA TYR A 163 3.39 -16.61 -12.48
C TYR A 163 2.85 -17.57 -11.41
N VAL A 164 3.74 -17.93 -10.48
CA VAL A 164 3.41 -18.57 -9.20
C VAL A 164 4.08 -17.78 -8.09
N LEU A 165 3.32 -17.43 -7.04
CA LEU A 165 3.86 -16.81 -5.83
C LEU A 165 4.08 -17.88 -4.76
N ILE A 166 5.35 -18.13 -4.43
CA ILE A 166 5.73 -18.77 -3.17
C ILE A 166 5.89 -17.68 -2.13
N ASP A 167 5.09 -17.76 -1.08
CA ASP A 167 4.97 -16.70 -0.07
C ASP A 167 6.14 -16.74 0.94
N ASN A 168 5.88 -17.11 2.18
CA ASN A 168 6.88 -17.22 3.24
C ASN A 168 7.63 -18.57 3.22
N TRP A 169 8.64 -18.70 4.10
CA TRP A 169 9.38 -19.91 4.51
C TRP A 169 9.88 -20.85 3.40
N TRP A 170 9.96 -20.39 2.15
CA TRP A 170 10.50 -21.16 1.05
C TRP A 170 11.97 -21.52 1.29
N ASP A 171 12.72 -20.65 1.96
CA ASP A 171 14.14 -20.83 2.24
C ASP A 171 14.39 -21.87 3.34
N THR A 172 13.46 -22.03 4.29
CA THR A 172 13.57 -23.00 5.38
C THR A 172 12.89 -24.33 5.08
N ASN A 173 11.71 -24.31 4.47
CA ASN A 173 10.88 -25.51 4.28
C ASN A 173 11.14 -26.21 2.93
N ILE A 174 11.52 -25.44 1.90
CA ILE A 174 11.88 -25.96 0.57
C ILE A 174 13.40 -25.99 0.43
N GLY A 175 14.07 -24.90 0.80
CA GLY A 175 15.52 -24.76 0.74
C GLY A 175 15.99 -24.15 -0.58
N ARG A 176 17.09 -23.39 -0.51
CA ARG A 176 17.68 -22.69 -1.67
C ARG A 176 18.09 -23.65 -2.80
N GLU A 177 18.59 -24.83 -2.47
CA GLU A 177 19.00 -25.82 -3.47
C GLU A 177 17.79 -26.33 -4.27
N ARG A 178 16.73 -26.76 -3.58
CA ARG A 178 15.50 -27.24 -4.23
C ARG A 178 14.70 -26.14 -4.91
N MET A 179 14.92 -24.87 -4.55
CA MET A 179 14.31 -23.76 -5.26
C MET A 179 14.78 -23.69 -6.72
N LYS A 180 16.03 -24.10 -7.00
CA LYS A 180 16.50 -24.23 -8.37
C LYS A 180 15.68 -25.26 -9.14
N ASP A 181 15.51 -26.45 -8.56
CA ASP A 181 14.71 -27.52 -9.17
C ASP A 181 13.24 -27.12 -9.36
N PHE A 182 12.71 -26.30 -8.44
CA PHE A 182 11.37 -25.73 -8.57
C PHE A 182 11.28 -24.75 -9.73
N ILE A 183 12.24 -23.82 -9.86
CA ILE A 183 12.27 -22.84 -10.95
C ILE A 183 12.45 -23.54 -12.30
N ASP A 184 13.26 -24.60 -12.38
CA ASP A 184 13.46 -25.37 -13.61
C ASP A 184 12.19 -26.15 -14.01
N TYR A 185 11.30 -26.46 -13.05
CA TYR A 185 10.02 -27.11 -13.30
C TYR A 185 8.93 -26.16 -13.82
N ALA A 186 8.95 -24.90 -13.36
CA ALA A 186 7.94 -23.88 -13.66
C ALA A 186 8.15 -23.22 -15.03
#